data_AF-A0A7S3PSQ0-F1
#
_entry.id   AF-A0A7S3PSQ0-F1
#
_cell.length_a   1.000
_cell.length_b   1.000
_cell.length_c   1.000
_cell.angle_alpha   90.00
_cell.angle_beta   90.00
_cell.angle_gamma   90.00
#
_symmetry.space_group_name_H-M   'P 1'
#
loop_
_entity.id
_entity.type
_entity.pdbx_description
1 polymer ?
#
loop_
_entity_poly.entity_id
_entity_poly.type
_entity_poly.pdbx_seq_one_letter_code
_entity_poly.pdbx_strand_id
1 'polypeptide(L)'
;MDLGNVLTSKFPELGFYKEALTTLEAQLNNTGANEYVELFYSLPCHENVIVLVSLMVFDFLVGKRTKARWFAVHAFANLLVVLAGFNAVVTALKDPLHACDSAKYNDDSFGGDASRYPVIITNSVHIYHMIAFKLTGADYFHHLLFLPTIGFAGQYYDWGAVSAFNGFFMSGLPGGLDYFILVLVKHDVVSAMTQKHLCACINVYLRGPAILCVAMLLYIGVLYDFTTVPLYATIPIALLAAFNSLYYIKQSVANYSITHALEHSNSMTFPIDKKLMKVIKAPQNNMC
;
A
#
# COMPACT_ATOMS: atom_id res chain seq x y z
N MET A 1 5.23 -23.98 -28.29
CA MET A 1 5.88 -22.82 -28.94
C MET A 1 6.93 -22.37 -27.96
N ASP A 2 8.21 -22.46 -28.30
CA ASP A 2 9.35 -22.27 -27.38
C ASP A 2 9.39 -20.82 -26.87
N LEU A 3 8.72 -20.60 -25.74
CA LEU A 3 8.49 -19.30 -25.14
C LEU A 3 9.81 -18.70 -24.66
N GLY A 4 10.72 -19.55 -24.17
CA GLY A 4 12.07 -19.17 -23.79
C GLY A 4 12.84 -18.52 -24.93
N ASN A 5 12.85 -19.13 -26.12
CA ASN A 5 13.52 -18.58 -27.30
C ASN A 5 12.82 -17.35 -27.88
N VAL A 6 11.48 -17.29 -27.84
CA VAL A 6 10.73 -16.09 -28.29
C VAL A 6 11.02 -14.89 -27.37
N LEU A 7 11.01 -15.08 -26.05
CA LEU A 7 11.22 -14.01 -25.08
C LEU A 7 12.68 -13.53 -25.05
N THR A 8 13.66 -14.45 -25.09
CA THR A 8 15.08 -14.05 -25.15
C THR A 8 15.48 -13.40 -26.46
N SER A 9 14.78 -13.70 -27.58
CA SER A 9 15.00 -12.98 -28.84
C SER A 9 14.48 -11.54 -28.82
N LYS A 10 13.43 -11.26 -28.03
CA LYS A 10 12.84 -9.93 -27.89
C LYS A 10 13.44 -9.11 -26.74
N PHE A 11 13.96 -9.76 -25.70
CA PHE A 11 14.48 -9.14 -24.48
C PHE A 11 15.79 -9.84 -24.07
N PRO A 12 16.93 -9.48 -24.69
CA PRO A 12 18.22 -10.15 -24.48
C PRO A 12 18.69 -10.14 -23.01
N GLU A 13 18.32 -9.12 -22.25
CA GLU A 13 18.58 -8.94 -20.82
C GLU A 13 17.96 -10.03 -19.94
N LEU A 14 16.95 -10.76 -20.42
CA LEU A 14 16.37 -11.91 -19.71
C LEU A 14 17.19 -13.19 -19.87
N GLY A 15 18.35 -13.15 -20.52
CA GLY A 15 19.23 -14.30 -20.71
C GLY A 15 19.62 -15.01 -19.40
N PHE A 16 19.69 -14.28 -18.29
CA PHE A 16 19.94 -14.86 -16.96
C PHE A 16 18.79 -15.75 -16.45
N TYR A 17 17.57 -15.54 -16.96
CA TYR A 17 16.38 -16.34 -16.62
C TYR A 17 16.14 -17.48 -17.62
N LYS A 18 16.96 -17.65 -18.65
CA LYS A 18 16.73 -18.63 -19.71
C LYS A 18 16.59 -20.05 -19.16
N GLU A 19 17.44 -20.42 -18.21
CA GLU A 19 17.42 -21.75 -17.58
C GLU A 19 16.20 -21.94 -16.67
N ALA A 20 15.81 -20.91 -15.92
CA ALA A 20 14.58 -20.89 -15.12
C ALA A 20 13.32 -20.97 -16.00
N LEU A 21 13.28 -20.23 -17.12
CA LEU A 21 12.17 -20.25 -18.08
C LEU A 21 12.08 -21.57 -18.83
N THR A 22 13.21 -22.19 -19.20
CA THR A 22 13.23 -23.51 -19.86
C THR A 22 12.79 -24.61 -18.88
N THR A 23 13.19 -24.50 -17.61
CA THR A 23 12.73 -25.40 -16.53
C THR A 23 11.24 -25.25 -16.28
N LEU A 24 10.76 -23.99 -16.21
CA LEU A 24 9.34 -23.67 -16.10
C LEU A 24 8.57 -24.22 -17.30
N GLU A 25 9.10 -24.09 -18.52
CA GLU A 25 8.48 -24.57 -19.76
C GLU A 25 8.45 -26.12 -19.84
N ALA A 26 9.49 -26.80 -19.33
CA ALA A 26 9.51 -28.25 -19.20
C ALA A 26 8.54 -28.78 -18.14
N GLN A 27 8.34 -28.03 -17.05
CA GLN A 27 7.31 -28.31 -16.05
C GLN A 27 5.90 -28.04 -16.65
N LEU A 28 5.73 -26.92 -17.35
CA LEU A 28 4.52 -26.48 -18.07
C LEU A 28 4.09 -27.38 -19.26
N ASN A 29 4.91 -28.35 -19.66
CA ASN A 29 4.54 -29.33 -20.68
C ASN A 29 4.20 -30.72 -20.09
N ASN A 30 4.52 -30.96 -18.80
CA ASN A 30 4.32 -32.25 -18.14
C ASN A 30 3.12 -32.30 -17.20
N THR A 31 2.69 -31.16 -16.65
CA THR A 31 1.49 -31.07 -15.80
C THR A 31 0.22 -30.92 -16.66
N GLY A 32 -0.89 -31.54 -16.26
CA GLY A 32 -2.13 -31.52 -17.05
C GLY A 32 -2.81 -30.14 -17.03
N ALA A 33 -3.73 -29.86 -17.96
CA ALA A 33 -4.47 -28.58 -18.02
C ALA A 33 -5.16 -28.19 -16.68
N ASN A 34 -5.56 -29.18 -15.87
CA ASN A 34 -6.15 -28.98 -14.56
C ASN A 34 -5.14 -28.55 -13.48
N GLU A 35 -3.88 -28.99 -13.55
CA GLU A 35 -2.83 -28.53 -12.62
C GLU A 35 -2.39 -27.10 -12.93
N TYR A 36 -2.53 -26.60 -14.16
CA TYR A 36 -2.31 -25.17 -14.45
C TYR A 36 -3.41 -24.28 -13.93
N VAL A 37 -4.64 -24.76 -13.96
CA VAL A 37 -5.75 -24.11 -13.26
C VAL A 37 -5.37 -24.09 -11.79
N GLU A 38 -5.09 -25.22 -11.14
CA GLU A 38 -4.71 -25.22 -9.72
C GLU A 38 -3.46 -24.38 -9.41
N LEU A 39 -2.42 -24.38 -10.26
CA LEU A 39 -1.21 -23.56 -10.08
C LEU A 39 -1.51 -22.06 -10.28
N PHE A 40 -2.29 -21.69 -11.29
CA PHE A 40 -2.70 -20.30 -11.53
C PHE A 40 -3.64 -19.78 -10.44
N TYR A 41 -4.52 -20.62 -9.90
CA TYR A 41 -5.34 -20.34 -8.73
C TYR A 41 -4.52 -20.41 -7.42
N SER A 42 -3.38 -21.11 -7.38
CA SER A 42 -2.48 -21.12 -6.22
C SER A 42 -1.55 -19.90 -6.16
N LEU A 43 -1.36 -19.21 -7.30
CA LEU A 43 -0.63 -17.95 -7.32
C LEU A 43 -1.54 -16.84 -6.81
N PRO A 44 -1.09 -16.01 -5.84
CA PRO A 44 -1.86 -14.88 -5.30
C PRO A 44 -2.16 -13.78 -6.34
N CYS A 45 -1.88 -14.03 -7.61
CA CYS A 45 -2.08 -13.13 -8.73
C CYS A 45 -3.55 -13.03 -9.14
N HIS A 46 -4.36 -14.08 -8.95
CA HIS A 46 -5.74 -14.08 -9.42
C HIS A 46 -6.64 -13.13 -8.60
N GLU A 47 -6.43 -13.04 -7.29
CA GLU A 47 -7.11 -12.08 -6.42
C GLU A 47 -6.73 -10.64 -6.77
N ASN A 48 -5.45 -10.39 -7.10
CA ASN A 48 -5.02 -9.07 -7.60
C ASN A 48 -5.79 -8.70 -8.88
N VAL A 49 -6.01 -9.64 -9.81
CA VAL A 49 -6.80 -9.39 -11.03
C VAL A 49 -8.26 -9.07 -10.69
N ILE A 50 -8.88 -9.83 -9.77
CA ILE A 50 -10.26 -9.56 -9.33
C ILE A 50 -10.37 -8.16 -8.74
N VAL A 51 -9.45 -7.78 -7.86
CA VAL A 51 -9.46 -6.44 -7.26
C VAL A 51 -9.22 -5.37 -8.33
N LEU A 52 -8.25 -5.53 -9.23
CA LEU A 52 -8.00 -4.62 -10.34
C LEU A 52 -9.25 -4.40 -11.20
N VAL A 53 -9.97 -5.47 -11.55
CA VAL A 53 -11.24 -5.38 -12.28
C VAL A 53 -12.28 -4.61 -11.46
N SER A 54 -12.39 -4.87 -10.16
CA SER A 54 -13.31 -4.11 -9.28
C SER A 54 -12.98 -2.61 -9.26
N LEU A 55 -11.70 -2.24 -9.21
CA LEU A 55 -11.23 -0.86 -9.25
C LEU A 55 -11.53 -0.21 -10.60
N MET A 56 -11.35 -0.94 -11.71
CA MET A 56 -11.70 -0.47 -13.04
C MET A 56 -13.20 -0.22 -13.20
N VAL A 57 -14.03 -1.13 -12.68
CA VAL A 57 -15.49 -0.98 -12.70
C VAL A 57 -15.90 0.24 -11.86
N PHE A 58 -15.37 0.39 -10.65
CA PHE A 58 -15.63 1.56 -9.81
C PHE A 58 -15.16 2.86 -10.48
N ASP A 59 -13.97 2.87 -11.06
CA ASP A 59 -13.45 4.03 -11.79
C ASP A 59 -14.34 4.40 -12.98
N PHE A 60 -14.82 3.41 -13.74
CA PHE A 60 -15.73 3.65 -14.85
C PHE A 60 -17.09 4.21 -14.41
N LEU A 61 -17.68 3.64 -13.36
CA LEU A 61 -19.02 4.01 -12.89
C LEU A 61 -19.03 5.31 -12.08
N VAL A 62 -17.99 5.57 -11.29
CA VAL A 62 -17.91 6.66 -10.32
C VAL A 62 -16.72 7.56 -10.60
N GLY A 63 -15.51 7.01 -10.67
CA GLY A 63 -14.26 7.78 -10.78
C GLY A 63 -14.24 8.76 -11.95
N LYS A 64 -14.58 8.32 -13.16
CA LYS A 64 -14.63 9.15 -14.37
C LYS A 64 -15.70 10.24 -14.33
N ARG A 65 -16.67 10.15 -13.42
CA ARG A 65 -17.75 11.13 -13.25
C ARG A 65 -17.41 12.23 -12.24
N THR A 66 -16.24 12.16 -11.60
CA THR A 66 -15.79 13.16 -10.62
C THR A 66 -14.50 13.84 -11.05
N LYS A 67 -14.37 15.14 -10.74
CA LYS A 67 -13.12 15.91 -10.88
C LYS A 67 -11.99 15.40 -9.96
N ALA A 68 -12.31 14.52 -9.02
CA ALA A 68 -11.40 13.91 -8.06
C ALA A 68 -11.12 12.43 -8.37
N ARG A 69 -11.13 12.03 -9.64
CA ARG A 69 -11.09 10.63 -10.10
C ARG A 69 -10.13 9.73 -9.32
N TRP A 70 -8.84 10.09 -9.27
CA TRP A 70 -7.81 9.32 -8.56
C TRP A 70 -8.14 9.16 -7.07
N PHE A 71 -8.48 10.27 -6.40
CA PHE A 71 -8.77 10.26 -4.97
C PHE A 71 -10.02 9.43 -4.63
N ALA A 72 -11.02 9.43 -5.51
CA ALA A 72 -12.22 8.61 -5.33
C ALA A 72 -11.91 7.11 -5.46
N VAL A 73 -11.14 6.71 -6.49
CA VAL A 73 -10.72 5.32 -6.66
C VAL A 73 -9.87 4.85 -5.48
N HIS A 74 -8.96 5.69 -5.01
CA HIS A 74 -8.09 5.34 -3.89
C HIS A 74 -8.87 5.26 -2.56
N ALA A 75 -9.80 6.19 -2.30
CA ALA A 75 -10.69 6.12 -1.14
C ALA A 75 -11.54 4.84 -1.14
N PHE A 76 -12.02 4.41 -2.31
CA PHE A 76 -12.75 3.15 -2.46
C PHE A 76 -11.86 1.93 -2.16
N ALA A 77 -10.65 1.88 -2.72
CA ALA A 77 -9.70 0.80 -2.41
C ALA A 77 -9.40 0.72 -0.90
N ASN A 78 -9.19 1.87 -0.27
CA ASN A 78 -8.88 1.95 1.16
C ASN A 78 -10.06 1.51 2.03
N LEU A 79 -11.30 1.79 1.61
CA LEU A 79 -12.49 1.24 2.25
C LEU A 79 -12.51 -0.29 2.18
N LEU A 80 -12.18 -0.88 1.04
CA LEU A 80 -12.10 -2.34 0.92
C LEU A 80 -11.01 -2.93 1.83
N VAL A 81 -9.85 -2.26 1.96
CA VAL A 81 -8.79 -2.63 2.90
C VAL A 81 -9.31 -2.62 4.35
N VAL A 82 -10.07 -1.60 4.74
CA VAL A 82 -10.69 -1.52 6.07
C VAL A 82 -11.62 -2.70 6.32
N LEU A 83 -12.52 -2.98 5.38
CA LEU A 83 -13.48 -4.09 5.51
C LEU A 83 -12.75 -5.43 5.60
N ALA A 84 -11.73 -5.64 4.78
CA ALA A 84 -10.98 -6.89 4.71
C ALA A 84 -10.03 -7.11 5.90
N GLY A 85 -9.59 -6.03 6.57
CA GLY A 85 -8.60 -6.09 7.66
C GLY A 85 -9.19 -5.94 9.06
N PHE A 86 -10.49 -5.63 9.19
CA PHE A 86 -11.09 -5.29 10.49
C PHE A 86 -10.96 -6.41 11.54
N ASN A 87 -11.26 -7.66 11.17
CA ASN A 87 -11.16 -8.78 12.10
C ASN A 87 -9.72 -9.04 12.54
N ALA A 88 -8.76 -8.98 11.62
CA ALA A 88 -7.34 -9.08 11.95
C ALA A 88 -6.87 -7.97 12.91
N VAL A 89 -7.40 -6.75 12.77
CA VAL A 89 -7.13 -5.67 13.74
C VAL A 89 -7.64 -6.04 15.14
N VAL A 90 -8.87 -6.53 15.24
CA VAL A 90 -9.43 -6.99 16.51
C VAL A 90 -8.60 -8.13 17.11
N THR A 91 -8.16 -9.08 16.27
CA THR A 91 -7.32 -10.21 16.68
C THR A 91 -5.97 -9.74 17.22
N ALA A 92 -5.23 -8.92 16.47
CA ALA A 92 -3.92 -8.42 16.90
C ALA A 92 -3.99 -7.54 18.16
N LEU A 93 -5.10 -6.84 18.39
CA LEU A 93 -5.31 -6.06 19.63
C LEU A 93 -5.68 -6.95 20.83
N LYS A 94 -6.43 -8.03 20.62
CA LYS A 94 -6.83 -8.96 21.69
C LYS A 94 -5.72 -9.93 22.09
N ASP A 95 -4.89 -10.33 21.12
CA ASP A 95 -3.81 -11.28 21.31
C ASP A 95 -2.54 -10.82 20.56
N PRO A 96 -1.89 -9.75 21.06
CA PRO A 96 -0.70 -9.20 20.42
C PRO A 96 0.49 -10.17 20.45
N LEU A 97 0.50 -11.15 21.35
CA LEU A 97 1.59 -12.13 21.47
C LEU A 97 1.63 -13.07 20.26
N HIS A 98 0.46 -13.50 19.78
CA HIS A 98 0.33 -14.42 18.65
C HIS A 98 -0.11 -13.72 17.36
N ALA A 99 -0.03 -12.39 17.28
CA ALA A 99 -0.48 -11.63 16.11
C ALA A 99 0.31 -12.00 14.82
N CYS A 100 1.51 -12.56 14.95
CA CYS A 100 2.34 -13.03 13.84
C CYS A 100 2.26 -14.56 13.61
N ASP A 101 1.45 -15.26 14.40
CA ASP A 101 1.34 -16.72 14.41
C ASP A 101 0.31 -17.18 13.39
N SER A 102 0.78 -17.56 12.21
CA SER A 102 -0.09 -18.12 11.17
C SER A 102 -0.46 -19.59 11.39
N ALA A 103 0.12 -20.28 12.37
CA ALA A 103 -0.40 -21.59 12.76
C ALA A 103 -1.68 -21.44 13.59
N LYS A 104 -1.80 -20.33 14.34
CA LYS A 104 -2.98 -19.99 15.15
C LYS A 104 -4.05 -19.20 14.39
N TYR A 105 -3.66 -18.14 13.69
CA TYR A 105 -4.56 -17.27 12.93
C TYR A 105 -4.26 -17.42 11.45
N ASN A 106 -5.13 -18.15 10.74
CA ASN A 106 -4.92 -18.57 9.36
C ASN A 106 -6.14 -18.42 8.46
N ASP A 107 -7.19 -17.75 8.93
CA ASP A 107 -8.33 -17.44 8.08
C ASP A 107 -7.94 -16.32 7.10
N ASP A 108 -7.53 -16.72 5.91
CA ASP A 108 -7.09 -15.85 4.82
C ASP A 108 -8.24 -15.35 3.94
N SER A 109 -9.48 -15.72 4.27
CA SER A 109 -10.68 -15.29 3.55
C SER A 109 -10.88 -13.78 3.61
N PHE A 110 -11.75 -13.24 2.75
CA PHE A 110 -12.06 -11.81 2.77
C PHE A 110 -12.69 -11.41 4.10
N GLY A 111 -11.93 -10.70 4.94
CA GLY A 111 -12.35 -10.32 6.28
C GLY A 111 -12.03 -11.36 7.36
N GLY A 112 -11.24 -12.39 7.06
CA GLY A 112 -10.71 -13.31 8.07
C GLY A 112 -9.72 -12.66 9.03
N ASP A 113 -9.32 -13.39 10.08
CA ASP A 113 -8.40 -12.91 11.11
C ASP A 113 -6.93 -12.83 10.66
N ALA A 114 -6.59 -13.48 9.54
CA ALA A 114 -5.30 -13.42 8.87
C ALA A 114 -5.44 -13.10 7.36
N SER A 115 -6.53 -12.41 7.00
CA SER A 115 -6.88 -11.99 5.65
C SER A 115 -5.71 -11.36 4.90
N ARG A 116 -5.34 -11.90 3.74
CA ARG A 116 -4.30 -11.33 2.86
C ARG A 116 -4.82 -10.16 2.01
N TYR A 117 -6.14 -9.98 1.96
CA TYR A 117 -6.82 -9.01 1.10
C TYR A 117 -6.40 -7.55 1.32
N PRO A 118 -6.13 -7.04 2.53
CA PRO A 118 -5.57 -5.70 2.74
C PRO A 118 -4.32 -5.42 1.88
N VAL A 119 -3.39 -6.38 1.80
CA VAL A 119 -2.18 -6.24 0.98
C VAL A 119 -2.49 -6.43 -0.51
N ILE A 120 -3.37 -7.38 -0.86
CA ILE A 120 -3.84 -7.57 -2.25
C ILE A 120 -4.46 -6.31 -2.82
N ILE A 121 -5.37 -5.69 -2.07
CA ILE A 121 -6.05 -4.48 -2.49
C ILE A 121 -5.09 -3.30 -2.58
N THR A 122 -4.19 -3.16 -1.60
CA THR A 122 -3.17 -2.12 -1.61
C THR A 122 -2.26 -2.27 -2.83
N ASN A 123 -1.74 -3.46 -3.12
CA ASN A 123 -0.90 -3.68 -4.29
C ASN A 123 -1.66 -3.41 -5.59
N SER A 124 -2.90 -3.87 -5.68
CA SER A 124 -3.75 -3.67 -6.84
C SER A 124 -4.03 -2.20 -7.12
N VAL A 125 -4.31 -1.37 -6.10
CA VAL A 125 -4.54 0.07 -6.33
C VAL A 125 -3.27 0.80 -6.78
N HIS A 126 -2.09 0.39 -6.30
CA HIS A 126 -0.81 0.97 -6.73
C HIS A 126 -0.43 0.54 -8.15
N ILE A 127 -0.66 -0.73 -8.51
CA ILE A 127 -0.50 -1.19 -9.91
C ILE A 127 -1.47 -0.44 -10.82
N TYR A 128 -2.73 -0.29 -10.40
CA TYR A 128 -3.72 0.47 -11.15
C TYR A 128 -3.31 1.95 -11.31
N HIS A 129 -2.78 2.57 -10.27
CA HIS A 129 -2.24 3.93 -10.30
C HIS A 129 -1.18 4.09 -11.39
N MET A 130 -0.21 3.17 -11.41
CA MET A 130 0.91 3.19 -12.35
C MET A 130 0.47 3.02 -13.80
N ILE A 131 -0.62 2.28 -14.05
CA ILE A 131 -1.13 2.03 -15.40
C ILE A 131 -2.08 3.15 -15.86
N ALA A 132 -2.93 3.66 -14.97
CA ALA A 132 -4.07 4.51 -15.35
C ALA A 132 -3.84 6.02 -15.12
N PHE A 133 -2.81 6.40 -14.36
CA PHE A 133 -2.56 7.80 -13.97
C PHE A 133 -1.10 8.20 -14.15
N LYS A 134 -0.85 9.52 -14.15
CA LYS A 134 0.51 10.07 -14.27
C LYS A 134 1.19 10.07 -12.91
N LEU A 135 2.35 9.42 -12.86
CA LEU A 135 3.18 9.32 -11.66
C LEU A 135 4.14 10.51 -11.54
N THR A 136 4.37 10.97 -10.32
CA THR A 136 5.47 11.85 -9.95
C THR A 136 6.72 11.04 -9.59
N GLY A 137 7.87 11.71 -9.44
CA GLY A 137 9.09 11.05 -8.95
C GLY A 137 8.94 10.49 -7.53
N ALA A 138 8.18 11.16 -6.66
CA ALA A 138 7.87 10.65 -5.32
C ALA A 138 7.01 9.39 -5.38
N ASP A 139 6.08 9.32 -6.35
CA ASP A 139 5.29 8.12 -6.59
C ASP A 139 6.20 6.96 -7.02
N TYR A 140 7.10 7.16 -7.98
CA TYR A 140 8.04 6.08 -8.37
C TYR A 140 8.86 5.57 -7.19
N PHE A 141 9.40 6.47 -6.36
CA PHE A 141 10.12 6.05 -5.15
C PHE A 141 9.23 5.21 -4.22
N HIS A 142 8.02 5.69 -3.92
CA HIS A 142 7.09 4.98 -3.06
C HIS A 142 6.72 3.61 -3.62
N HIS A 143 6.35 3.53 -4.89
CA HIS A 143 5.90 2.29 -5.52
C HIS A 143 7.05 1.30 -5.65
N LEU A 144 8.22 1.73 -6.11
CA LEU A 144 9.38 0.84 -6.28
C LEU A 144 9.99 0.38 -4.96
N LEU A 145 9.89 1.17 -3.89
CA LEU A 145 10.35 0.76 -2.57
C LEU A 145 9.34 -0.18 -1.91
N PHE A 146 8.09 0.25 -1.75
CA PHE A 146 7.13 -0.45 -0.88
C PHE A 146 6.39 -1.59 -1.58
N LEU A 147 6.11 -1.50 -2.89
CA LEU A 147 5.37 -2.55 -3.59
C LEU A 147 6.15 -3.88 -3.64
N PRO A 148 7.46 -3.93 -3.98
CA PRO A 148 8.19 -5.19 -3.97
C PRO A 148 8.50 -5.71 -2.56
N THR A 149 8.79 -4.80 -1.62
CA THR A 149 9.29 -5.18 -0.29
C THR A 149 8.18 -5.49 0.71
N ILE A 150 7.20 -4.60 0.87
CA ILE A 150 6.07 -4.81 1.79
C ILE A 150 4.92 -5.48 1.04
N GLY A 151 4.65 -5.05 -0.19
CA GLY A 151 3.53 -5.55 -0.99
C GLY A 151 3.66 -7.02 -1.36
N PHE A 152 4.66 -7.39 -2.17
CA PHE A 152 4.78 -8.76 -2.66
C PHE A 152 5.21 -9.74 -1.56
N ALA A 153 6.13 -9.35 -0.67
CA ALA A 153 6.46 -10.20 0.47
C ALA A 153 5.27 -10.35 1.44
N GLY A 154 4.43 -9.32 1.57
CA GLY A 154 3.18 -9.35 2.35
C GLY A 154 2.13 -10.31 1.79
N GLN A 155 2.15 -10.57 0.48
CA GLN A 155 1.28 -11.56 -0.17
C GLN A 155 1.89 -12.97 -0.17
N TYR A 156 3.22 -13.06 -0.22
CA TYR A 156 3.92 -14.32 -0.38
C TYR A 156 4.00 -15.13 0.91
N TYR A 157 4.20 -14.48 2.05
CA TYR A 157 4.33 -15.15 3.35
C TYR A 157 3.03 -15.09 4.17
N ASP A 158 2.88 -16.07 5.05
CA ASP A 158 1.84 -16.10 6.06
C ASP A 158 2.27 -15.36 7.32
N TRP A 159 1.85 -14.10 7.41
CA TRP A 159 2.17 -13.21 8.53
C TRP A 159 1.17 -13.31 9.69
N GLY A 160 0.12 -14.12 9.58
CA GLY A 160 -1.00 -14.07 10.53
C GLY A 160 -1.73 -12.71 10.50
N ALA A 161 -2.29 -12.30 11.64
CA ALA A 161 -3.07 -11.07 11.76
C ALA A 161 -2.27 -9.77 11.50
N VAL A 162 -0.95 -9.77 11.71
CA VAL A 162 -0.14 -8.54 11.64
C VAL A 162 -0.07 -7.92 10.24
N SER A 163 -0.16 -8.73 9.17
CA SER A 163 -0.14 -8.21 7.79
C SER A 163 -1.39 -7.38 7.48
N ALA A 164 -2.56 -7.91 7.82
CA ALA A 164 -3.82 -7.19 7.69
C ALA A 164 -3.89 -5.98 8.63
N PHE A 165 -3.40 -6.09 9.86
CA PHE A 165 -3.26 -4.97 10.78
C PHE A 165 -2.41 -3.85 10.16
N ASN A 166 -1.26 -4.19 9.58
CA ASN A 166 -0.40 -3.24 8.90
C ASN A 166 -1.11 -2.59 7.70
N GLY A 167 -1.74 -3.37 6.83
CA GLY A 167 -2.52 -2.86 5.69
C GLY A 167 -3.64 -1.91 6.14
N PHE A 168 -4.37 -2.27 7.20
CA PHE A 168 -5.46 -1.46 7.74
C PHE A 168 -5.00 -0.06 8.16
N PHE A 169 -3.88 0.06 8.87
CA PHE A 169 -3.38 1.35 9.34
C PHE A 169 -2.47 2.06 8.33
N MET A 170 -1.79 1.33 7.45
CA MET A 170 -0.90 1.92 6.44
C MET A 170 -1.66 2.52 5.27
N SER A 171 -2.65 1.80 4.72
CA SER A 171 -3.41 2.24 3.55
C SER A 171 -4.92 2.32 3.83
N GLY A 172 -5.46 1.47 4.72
CA GLY A 172 -6.89 1.37 4.99
C GLY A 172 -7.51 2.60 5.63
N LEU A 173 -7.74 2.59 6.94
CA LEU A 173 -8.56 3.61 7.61
C LEU A 173 -7.94 5.02 7.52
N PRO A 174 -6.66 5.23 7.89
CA PRO A 174 -6.07 6.58 7.84
C PRO A 174 -6.00 7.12 6.42
N GLY A 175 -5.57 6.30 5.47
CA GLY A 175 -5.51 6.67 4.06
C GLY A 175 -6.90 6.93 3.49
N GLY A 176 -7.87 6.07 3.77
CA GLY A 176 -9.25 6.20 3.25
C GLY A 176 -9.91 7.50 3.69
N LEU A 177 -9.72 7.90 4.95
CA LEU A 177 -10.18 9.20 5.44
C LEU A 177 -9.50 10.36 4.70
N ASP A 178 -8.18 10.32 4.54
CA ASP A 178 -7.45 11.40 3.87
C ASP A 178 -7.85 11.54 2.39
N TYR A 179 -7.88 10.43 1.65
CA TYR A 179 -8.30 10.40 0.25
C TYR A 179 -9.76 10.82 0.07
N PHE A 180 -10.66 10.44 0.98
CA PHE A 180 -12.04 10.91 0.95
C PHE A 180 -12.12 12.43 1.18
N ILE A 181 -11.37 12.97 2.13
CA ILE A 181 -11.31 14.43 2.36
C ILE A 181 -10.73 15.13 1.12
N LEU A 182 -9.73 14.56 0.43
CA LEU A 182 -9.22 15.10 -0.83
C LEU A 182 -10.28 15.13 -1.94
N VAL A 183 -11.22 14.17 -1.98
CA VAL A 183 -12.40 14.24 -2.86
C VAL A 183 -13.25 15.45 -2.50
N LEU A 184 -13.53 15.68 -1.21
CA LEU A 184 -14.30 16.83 -0.74
C LEU A 184 -13.61 18.17 -1.04
N VAL A 185 -12.29 18.25 -0.91
CA VAL A 185 -11.49 19.43 -1.30
C VAL A 185 -11.64 19.69 -2.79
N LYS A 186 -11.54 18.65 -3.62
CA LYS A 186 -11.72 18.81 -5.06
C LYS A 186 -13.11 19.27 -5.44
N HIS A 187 -14.13 19.00 -4.62
CA HIS A 187 -15.50 19.49 -4.76
C HIS A 187 -15.79 20.80 -4.02
N ASP A 188 -14.76 21.49 -3.52
CA ASP A 188 -14.88 22.78 -2.84
C ASP A 188 -15.76 22.73 -1.57
N VAL A 189 -15.95 21.53 -1.00
CA VAL A 189 -16.71 21.29 0.24
C VAL A 189 -15.83 21.50 1.46
N VAL A 190 -14.54 21.18 1.35
CA VAL A 190 -13.54 21.32 2.43
C VAL A 190 -12.39 22.18 1.93
N SER A 191 -11.87 23.09 2.76
CA SER A 191 -10.70 23.90 2.39
C SER A 191 -9.43 23.05 2.35
N ALA A 192 -8.48 23.42 1.48
CA ALA A 192 -7.19 22.72 1.40
C ALA A 192 -6.42 22.75 2.73
N MET A 193 -6.54 23.83 3.51
CA MET A 193 -5.91 23.92 4.83
C MET A 193 -6.53 23.00 5.86
N THR A 194 -7.86 22.90 5.87
CA THR A 194 -8.56 21.96 6.75
C THR A 194 -8.13 20.53 6.43
N GLN A 195 -8.01 20.16 5.15
CA GLN A 195 -7.52 18.84 4.77
C GLN A 195 -6.08 18.59 5.25
N LYS A 196 -5.16 19.55 5.06
CA LYS A 196 -3.77 19.41 5.54
C LYS A 196 -3.69 19.26 7.06
N HIS A 197 -4.50 20.01 7.79
CA HIS A 197 -4.60 19.90 9.24
C HIS A 197 -5.07 18.50 9.66
N LEU A 198 -6.18 18.03 9.07
CA LEU A 198 -6.73 16.71 9.34
C LEU A 198 -5.76 15.60 8.97
N CYS A 199 -5.09 15.69 7.82
CA CYS A 199 -4.05 14.75 7.39
C CYS A 199 -2.90 14.68 8.40
N ALA A 200 -2.42 15.84 8.90
CA ALA A 200 -1.39 15.87 9.94
C ALA A 200 -1.86 15.20 11.24
N CYS A 201 -3.09 15.48 11.69
CA CYS A 201 -3.68 14.83 12.87
C CYS A 201 -3.84 13.32 12.68
N ILE A 202 -4.38 12.87 11.54
CA ILE A 202 -4.55 11.44 11.22
C ILE A 202 -3.20 10.71 11.25
N ASN A 203 -2.16 11.32 10.68
CA ASN A 203 -0.84 10.71 10.68
C ASN A 203 -0.22 10.64 12.09
N VAL A 204 -0.31 11.72 12.87
CA VAL A 204 0.29 11.79 14.22
C VAL A 204 -0.44 10.89 15.22
N TYR A 205 -1.79 10.89 15.21
CA TYR A 205 -2.57 10.27 16.27
C TYR A 205 -3.08 8.87 15.93
N LEU A 206 -3.16 8.51 14.65
CA LEU A 206 -3.73 7.23 14.22
C LEU A 206 -2.73 6.37 13.45
N ARG A 207 -2.30 6.82 12.27
CA ARG A 207 -1.44 6.03 11.37
C ARG A 207 -0.09 5.72 12.01
N GLY A 208 0.57 6.75 12.52
CA GLY A 208 1.93 6.69 13.02
C GLY A 208 2.10 5.68 14.16
N PRO A 209 1.39 5.86 15.29
CA PRO A 209 1.45 4.96 16.42
C PRO A 209 1.09 3.52 16.04
N ALA A 210 0.05 3.32 15.23
CA ALA A 210 -0.39 1.98 14.86
C ALA A 210 0.63 1.24 13.97
N ILE A 211 1.23 1.90 12.98
CA ILE A 211 2.29 1.26 12.17
C ILE A 211 3.56 1.03 13.00
N LEU A 212 3.89 1.87 13.99
CA LEU A 212 4.99 1.57 14.91
C LEU A 212 4.70 0.32 15.76
N CYS A 213 3.44 0.08 16.14
CA CYS A 213 3.04 -1.16 16.79
C CYS A 213 3.29 -2.38 15.91
N VAL A 214 3.20 -2.29 14.57
CA VAL A 214 3.55 -3.41 13.67
C VAL A 214 4.99 -3.86 13.88
N ALA A 215 5.94 -2.92 13.95
CA ALA A 215 7.34 -3.26 14.20
C ALA A 215 7.52 -3.93 15.59
N MET A 216 6.75 -3.50 16.59
CA MET A 216 6.73 -4.13 17.92
C MET A 216 6.13 -5.54 17.89
N LEU A 217 5.01 -5.75 17.19
CA LEU A 217 4.36 -7.06 17.05
C LEU A 217 5.28 -8.05 16.34
N LEU A 218 5.95 -7.63 15.25
CA LEU A 218 6.94 -8.45 14.56
C LEU A 218 8.14 -8.78 15.46
N TYR A 219 8.61 -7.82 16.27
CA TYR A 219 9.67 -8.06 17.25
C TYR A 219 9.24 -9.11 18.31
N ILE A 220 8.03 -9.00 18.85
CA ILE A 220 7.47 -9.98 19.80
C ILE A 220 7.37 -11.36 19.15
N GLY A 221 6.85 -11.43 17.92
CA GLY A 221 6.73 -12.67 17.17
C GLY A 221 8.08 -13.36 16.96
N VAL A 222 9.14 -12.59 16.68
CA VAL A 222 10.52 -13.10 16.59
C VAL A 222 11.06 -13.54 17.95
N LEU A 223 10.87 -12.72 19.00
CA LEU A 223 11.43 -12.97 20.33
C LEU A 223 10.91 -14.26 20.97
N TYR A 224 9.63 -14.57 20.75
CA TYR A 224 8.95 -15.74 21.31
C TYR A 224 8.75 -16.87 20.32
N ASP A 225 9.34 -16.79 19.13
CA ASP A 225 9.26 -17.82 18.08
C ASP A 225 7.82 -18.13 17.61
N PHE A 226 6.98 -17.09 17.56
CA PHE A 226 5.60 -17.16 17.05
C PHE A 226 5.48 -16.72 15.58
N THR A 227 6.56 -16.20 14.97
CA THR A 227 6.54 -15.86 13.54
C THR A 227 6.83 -17.10 12.69
N THR A 228 5.91 -17.43 11.78
CA THR A 228 6.13 -18.45 10.74
C THR A 228 6.98 -17.93 9.57
N VAL A 229 7.21 -16.62 9.52
CA VAL A 229 7.96 -15.95 8.46
C VAL A 229 9.45 -15.86 8.80
N PRO A 230 10.36 -16.18 7.85
CA PRO A 230 11.79 -16.16 8.12
C PRO A 230 12.35 -14.76 8.44
N LEU A 231 13.37 -14.72 9.31
CA LEU A 231 13.96 -13.47 9.82
C LEU A 231 14.44 -12.50 8.74
N TYR A 232 14.95 -13.03 7.61
CA TYR A 232 15.44 -12.19 6.51
C TYR A 232 14.32 -11.40 5.82
N ALA A 233 13.06 -11.82 5.94
CA ALA A 233 11.89 -11.07 5.46
C ALA A 233 11.31 -10.21 6.59
N THR A 234 11.22 -10.75 7.80
CA THR A 234 10.63 -10.09 8.98
C THR A 234 11.38 -8.82 9.38
N ILE A 235 12.71 -8.86 9.44
CA ILE A 235 13.52 -7.71 9.89
C ILE A 235 13.40 -6.51 8.93
N PRO A 236 13.59 -6.65 7.61
CA PRO A 236 13.39 -5.54 6.69
C PRO A 236 11.98 -4.96 6.73
N ILE A 237 10.94 -5.78 6.86
CA ILE A 237 9.55 -5.30 6.91
C ILE A 237 9.28 -4.52 8.19
N ALA A 238 9.77 -4.98 9.35
CA ALA A 238 9.65 -4.24 10.61
C ALA A 238 10.33 -2.85 10.50
N LEU A 239 11.53 -2.79 9.93
CA LEU A 239 12.27 -1.54 9.72
C LEU A 239 11.56 -0.62 8.72
N LEU A 240 11.07 -1.16 7.61
CA LEU A 240 10.36 -0.39 6.59
C LEU A 240 9.01 0.12 7.08
N ALA A 241 8.29 -0.65 7.90
CA ALA A 241 7.07 -0.20 8.55
C ALA A 241 7.35 0.98 9.49
N ALA A 242 8.36 0.86 10.36
CA ALA A 242 8.78 1.95 11.24
C ALA A 242 9.24 3.19 10.46
N PHE A 243 10.05 2.99 9.40
CA PHE A 243 10.48 4.07 8.52
C PHE A 243 9.28 4.75 7.84
N ASN A 244 8.35 3.99 7.27
CA ASN A 244 7.13 4.51 6.63
C ASN A 244 6.35 5.39 7.60
N SER A 245 6.08 4.87 8.80
CA SER A 245 5.38 5.60 9.86
C SER A 245 6.03 6.96 10.15
N LEU A 246 7.31 6.95 10.51
CA LEU A 246 8.01 8.17 10.91
C LEU A 246 8.16 9.17 9.75
N TYR A 247 8.42 8.66 8.55
CA TYR A 247 8.58 9.47 7.34
C TYR A 247 7.28 10.22 7.01
N TYR A 248 6.15 9.52 6.96
CA TYR A 248 4.87 10.13 6.57
C TYR A 248 4.32 11.08 7.65
N ILE A 249 4.51 10.79 8.94
CA ILE A 249 4.21 11.74 10.02
C ILE A 249 4.98 13.04 9.83
N LYS A 250 6.30 12.95 9.62
CA LYS A 250 7.14 14.13 9.40
C LYS A 250 6.64 14.92 8.19
N GLN A 251 6.34 14.24 7.09
CA GLN A 251 5.92 14.87 5.84
C GLN A 251 4.56 15.57 5.98
N SER A 252 3.57 14.95 6.62
CA SER A 252 2.23 15.54 6.82
C SER A 252 2.28 16.76 7.74
N VAL A 253 3.03 16.69 8.84
CA VAL A 253 3.19 17.80 9.79
C VAL A 253 3.94 18.97 9.15
N ALA A 254 5.01 18.69 8.41
CA ALA A 254 5.77 19.72 7.70
C ALA A 254 4.92 20.42 6.64
N ASN A 255 4.14 19.67 5.84
CA ASN A 255 3.27 20.22 4.80
C ASN A 255 2.21 21.17 5.40
N TYR A 256 1.55 20.76 6.50
CA TYR A 256 0.61 21.62 7.22
C TYR A 256 1.29 22.86 7.76
N SER A 257 2.38 22.70 8.52
CA SER A 257 3.05 23.80 9.23
C SER A 257 3.59 24.87 8.29
N ILE A 258 4.24 24.45 7.19
CA ILE A 258 4.80 25.37 6.19
C ILE A 258 3.68 26.11 5.45
N THR A 259 2.62 25.40 5.03
CA THR A 259 1.49 26.05 4.34
C THR A 259 0.80 27.06 5.26
N HIS A 260 0.56 26.68 6.52
CA HIS A 260 -0.04 27.56 7.52
C HIS A 260 0.78 28.84 7.73
N ALA A 261 2.11 28.71 7.88
CA ALA A 261 3.01 29.86 8.03
C ALA A 261 3.05 30.75 6.78
N LEU A 262 2.97 30.18 5.58
CA LEU A 262 2.91 30.95 4.33
C LEU A 262 1.61 31.72 4.16
N GLU A 263 0.47 31.14 4.53
CA GLU A 263 -0.81 31.85 4.46
C GLU A 263 -0.87 33.01 5.45
N HIS A 264 -0.38 32.79 6.67
CA HIS A 264 -0.27 33.85 7.67
C HIS A 264 0.69 34.95 7.20
N SER A 265 1.83 34.61 6.63
CA SER A 265 2.81 35.61 6.20
C SER A 265 2.36 36.40 4.96
N ASN A 266 1.59 35.81 4.04
CA ASN A 266 0.97 36.55 2.93
C ASN A 266 -0.16 37.49 3.40
N SER A 267 -0.78 37.22 4.56
CA SER A 267 -1.73 38.15 5.18
C SER A 267 -1.04 39.34 5.86
N MET A 268 0.26 39.22 6.15
CA MET A 268 1.09 40.31 6.66
C MET A 268 1.74 41.05 5.47
N THR A 269 1.70 42.38 5.46
CA THR A 269 2.24 43.24 4.39
C THR A 269 3.77 43.23 4.25
N PHE A 270 4.46 42.21 4.76
CA PHE A 270 5.92 42.12 4.64
C PHE A 270 6.31 41.41 3.34
N PRO A 271 7.17 42.03 2.50
CA PRO A 271 7.58 41.42 1.24
C PRO A 271 8.48 40.22 1.52
N ILE A 272 7.92 39.02 1.39
CA ILE A 272 8.70 37.78 1.41
C ILE A 272 9.43 37.65 0.08
N ASP A 273 10.72 37.33 0.14
CA ASP A 273 11.55 37.10 -1.05
C ASP A 273 10.91 36.03 -1.95
N LYS A 274 10.61 36.41 -3.20
CA LYS A 274 10.02 35.55 -4.23
C LYS A 274 10.89 34.30 -4.52
N LYS A 275 12.18 34.33 -4.24
CA LYS A 275 13.07 33.14 -4.35
C LYS A 275 12.72 32.07 -3.31
N LEU A 276 12.43 32.46 -2.07
CA LEU A 276 12.04 31.52 -1.01
C LEU A 276 10.69 30.86 -1.33
N MET A 277 9.74 31.64 -1.87
CA MET A 277 8.44 31.14 -2.33
C MET A 277 8.54 30.10 -3.45
N LYS A 278 9.54 30.20 -4.33
CA LYS A 278 9.79 29.21 -5.39
C LYS A 278 10.33 27.88 -4.84
N VAL A 279 11.16 27.92 -3.80
CA VAL A 279 11.69 26.73 -3.14
C VAL A 279 10.59 25.99 -2.37
N ILE A 280 9.66 26.73 -1.74
CA ILE A 280 8.58 26.15 -0.94
C ILE A 280 7.44 25.60 -1.81
N LYS A 281 7.19 26.16 -3.00
CA LYS A 281 6.14 25.70 -3.93
C LYS A 281 6.51 24.46 -4.77
N ALA A 282 7.71 23.89 -4.62
CA ALA A 282 8.05 22.60 -5.23
C ALA A 282 7.12 21.49 -4.67
N PRO A 283 6.70 20.51 -5.49
CA PRO A 283 5.38 19.90 -5.40
C PRO A 283 5.22 18.98 -4.19
N GLN A 284 4.78 19.56 -3.05
CA GLN A 284 4.23 18.80 -1.93
C GLN A 284 2.75 18.43 -2.15
N ASN A 285 2.15 18.81 -3.28
CA ASN A 285 0.72 18.61 -3.57
C ASN A 285 0.30 17.15 -3.82
N ASN A 286 1.24 16.20 -3.88
CA ASN A 286 0.96 14.83 -4.33
C ASN A 286 1.46 13.73 -3.38
N MET A 287 1.82 14.04 -2.12
CA MET A 287 2.42 13.05 -1.19
C MET A 287 1.52 12.67 -0.01
N CYS A 288 0.21 12.69 -0.21
CA CYS A 288 -0.75 12.02 0.68
C CYS A 288 -1.19 10.73 0.00
#